data_AF-E0VEM5-F1
#
_entry.id   AF-E0VEM5-F1
#
_cell.length_a   1.000
_cell.length_b   1.000
_cell.length_c   1.000
_cell.angle_alpha   90.00
_cell.angle_beta   90.00
_cell.angle_gamma   90.00
#
_symmetry.space_group_name_H-M   'P 1'
#
loop_
_entity.id
_entity.type
_entity.pdbx_description
1 polymer ?
#
loop_
_entity_poly.entity_id
_entity_poly.type
_entity_poly.pdbx_seq_one_letter_code
_entity_poly.pdbx_strand_id
1 'polypeptide(L)'
;MSNHCHNHSGCEHDGENNEKSEIGIQYSLFKKIDCDNLECLNEKVQHSGKEVFKPWENRLCKNKFVESDVDEELLFNIPFTGNIKLKGIIIIGGENESHPAKMRLFKNRPNMSFDDAAIESDQDFELHPDANGILEYSTKIVKFSSIHHLSIHIPKSFGGDSTKIYYIGLRGEYSEGYRHGVTICTYEARPNIADHKTNLSESLVREIQ
;
A
#
# COMPACT_ATOMS: atom_id res chain seq x y z
N MET A 1 0.51 -33.68 -42.80
CA MET A 1 1.83 -33.80 -42.15
C MET A 1 1.60 -33.65 -40.67
N SER A 2 1.51 -34.77 -39.97
CA SER A 2 1.18 -34.84 -38.55
C SER A 2 2.47 -35.08 -37.78
N ASN A 3 2.87 -34.11 -36.94
CA ASN A 3 4.07 -34.23 -36.12
C ASN A 3 3.69 -34.74 -34.72
N HIS A 4 4.20 -35.93 -34.40
CA HIS A 4 4.19 -36.53 -33.07
C HIS A 4 5.21 -35.85 -32.16
N CYS A 5 4.85 -35.56 -30.91
CA CYS A 5 5.79 -35.21 -29.84
C CYS A 5 6.07 -36.44 -28.96
N HIS A 6 7.36 -36.75 -28.80
CA HIS A 6 7.88 -37.87 -28.01
C HIS A 6 7.93 -37.55 -26.51
N ASN A 7 7.58 -38.56 -25.73
CA ASN A 7 7.72 -38.64 -24.28
C ASN A 7 9.20 -38.88 -23.92
N HIS A 8 9.77 -38.06 -23.03
CA HIS A 8 11.06 -38.33 -22.40
C HIS A 8 10.95 -38.11 -20.89
N SER A 9 11.06 -39.22 -20.15
CA SER A 9 11.28 -39.24 -18.71
C SER A 9 12.70 -38.79 -18.38
N GLY A 10 12.82 -37.84 -17.47
CA GLY A 10 14.05 -37.44 -16.80
C GLY A 10 13.70 -36.69 -15.52
N CYS A 11 13.99 -37.30 -14.36
CA CYS A 11 13.84 -36.67 -13.04
C CYS A 11 15.03 -35.75 -12.74
N GLU A 12 14.81 -34.83 -11.78
CA GLU A 12 15.78 -34.03 -10.99
C GLU A 12 16.14 -32.62 -11.48
N HIS A 13 15.29 -31.62 -11.15
CA HIS A 13 15.44 -30.70 -10.01
C HIS A 13 14.44 -29.53 -10.17
N ASP A 14 13.30 -29.63 -9.46
CA ASP A 14 12.32 -28.53 -9.30
C ASP A 14 12.92 -27.42 -8.43
N GLY A 15 13.46 -26.37 -9.06
CA GLY A 15 13.94 -25.15 -8.39
C GLY A 15 13.18 -23.87 -8.75
N GLU A 16 12.46 -23.82 -9.88
CA GLU A 16 11.88 -22.56 -10.38
C GLU A 16 10.45 -22.26 -9.91
N ASN A 17 9.75 -23.24 -9.32
CA ASN A 17 8.36 -23.03 -8.86
C ASN A 17 8.26 -22.39 -7.48
N ASN A 18 9.29 -22.50 -6.64
CA ASN A 18 9.23 -21.96 -5.28
C ASN A 18 9.37 -20.43 -5.28
N GLU A 19 10.31 -19.88 -6.07
CA GLU A 19 10.56 -18.43 -6.12
C GLU A 19 9.36 -17.65 -6.68
N LYS A 20 8.70 -18.15 -7.74
CA LYS A 20 7.50 -17.50 -8.30
C LYS A 20 6.33 -17.49 -7.32
N SER A 21 6.19 -18.57 -6.55
CA SER A 21 5.16 -18.71 -5.53
C SER A 21 5.41 -17.75 -4.35
N GLU A 22 6.67 -17.63 -3.91
CA GLU A 22 7.05 -16.67 -2.86
C GLU A 22 6.84 -15.22 -3.28
N ILE A 23 7.20 -14.85 -4.51
CA ILE A 23 6.99 -13.48 -5.02
C ILE A 23 5.49 -13.16 -5.11
N GLY A 24 4.66 -14.09 -5.59
CA GLY A 24 3.20 -13.90 -5.61
C GLY A 24 2.61 -13.63 -4.22
N ILE A 25 3.15 -14.26 -3.17
CA ILE A 25 2.75 -14.03 -1.77
C ILE A 25 3.16 -12.63 -1.30
N GLN A 26 4.34 -12.14 -1.71
CA GLN A 26 4.80 -10.80 -1.34
C GLN A 26 3.92 -9.68 -1.92
N TYR A 27 3.34 -9.91 -3.10
CA TYR A 27 2.39 -9.01 -3.77
C TYR A 27 0.92 -9.30 -3.40
N SER A 28 0.64 -9.86 -2.23
CA SER A 28 -0.72 -10.24 -1.83
C SER A 28 -1.62 -9.08 -1.38
N LEU A 29 -1.08 -7.87 -1.23
CA LEU A 29 -1.82 -6.72 -0.69
C LEU A 29 -3.03 -6.32 -1.55
N PHE A 30 -3.06 -6.64 -2.85
CA PHE A 30 -4.23 -6.39 -3.70
C PHE A 30 -5.50 -7.07 -3.16
N LYS A 31 -5.38 -8.23 -2.49
CA LYS A 31 -6.51 -8.95 -1.88
C LYS A 31 -7.10 -8.22 -0.66
N LYS A 32 -6.39 -7.23 -0.14
CA LYS A 32 -6.75 -6.47 1.06
C LYS A 32 -7.23 -5.06 0.73
N ILE A 33 -7.21 -4.69 -0.55
CA ILE A 33 -7.83 -3.46 -1.05
C ILE A 33 -9.34 -3.61 -0.96
N ASP A 34 -10.00 -2.56 -0.49
CA ASP A 34 -11.45 -2.44 -0.58
C ASP A 34 -11.79 -1.90 -1.97
N CYS A 35 -12.02 -2.83 -2.91
CA CYS A 35 -12.31 -2.49 -4.30
C CYS A 35 -13.67 -1.79 -4.47
N ASP A 36 -14.59 -1.91 -3.52
CA ASP A 36 -15.90 -1.25 -3.61
C ASP A 36 -15.73 0.25 -3.43
N ASN A 37 -14.96 0.64 -2.42
CA ASN A 37 -14.66 2.04 -2.09
C ASN A 37 -13.41 2.61 -2.77
N LEU A 38 -12.73 1.83 -3.63
CA LEU A 38 -11.62 2.35 -4.43
C LEU A 38 -12.13 3.37 -5.45
N GLU A 39 -11.47 4.52 -5.50
CA GLU A 39 -11.76 5.58 -6.46
C GLU A 39 -10.53 5.88 -7.31
N CYS A 40 -10.76 6.11 -8.60
CA CYS A 40 -9.74 6.59 -9.52
C CYS A 40 -10.28 7.85 -10.21
N LEU A 41 -9.56 8.96 -10.06
CA LEU A 41 -9.91 10.23 -10.69
C LEU A 41 -9.21 10.37 -12.03
N ASN A 42 -9.90 11.03 -12.97
CA ASN A 42 -9.49 11.21 -14.37
C ASN A 42 -9.31 9.90 -15.16
N GLU A 43 -10.01 8.82 -14.78
CA GLU A 43 -10.10 7.61 -15.60
C GLU A 43 -11.10 7.80 -16.75
N LYS A 44 -10.71 7.40 -17.96
CA LYS A 44 -11.56 7.47 -19.16
C LYS A 44 -12.76 6.54 -19.13
N VAL A 45 -12.56 5.35 -18.57
CA VAL A 45 -13.64 4.37 -18.37
C VAL A 45 -13.86 4.25 -16.87
N GLN A 46 -15.10 4.50 -16.44
CA GLN A 46 -15.48 4.42 -15.04
C GLN A 46 -15.14 3.03 -14.48
N HIS A 47 -14.53 3.02 -13.29
CA HIS A 47 -14.07 1.83 -12.55
C HIS A 47 -12.94 1.03 -13.20
N SER A 48 -12.32 1.52 -14.27
CA SER A 48 -11.18 0.85 -14.90
C SER A 48 -9.92 0.85 -14.01
N GLY A 49 -9.78 1.85 -13.14
CA GLY A 49 -8.70 1.93 -12.15
C GLY A 49 -8.73 0.81 -11.10
N LYS A 50 -9.85 0.11 -10.91
CA LYS A 50 -9.92 -1.08 -10.04
C LYS A 50 -9.28 -2.30 -10.70
N GLU A 51 -9.33 -2.37 -12.03
CA GLU A 51 -8.94 -3.54 -12.81
C GLU A 51 -7.42 -3.71 -12.97
N VAL A 52 -6.64 -2.67 -12.64
CA VAL A 52 -5.17 -2.74 -12.64
C VAL A 52 -4.60 -3.41 -11.39
N PHE A 53 -5.38 -3.53 -10.31
CA PHE A 53 -5.03 -4.26 -9.11
C PHE A 53 -5.43 -5.73 -9.27
N LYS A 54 -4.49 -6.55 -9.73
CA LYS A 54 -4.72 -7.97 -10.04
C LYS A 54 -3.63 -8.86 -9.43
N PRO A 55 -3.78 -10.19 -9.44
CA PRO A 55 -2.73 -11.09 -8.96
C PRO A 55 -1.43 -10.96 -9.76
N TRP A 56 -0.30 -11.20 -9.11
CA TRP A 56 1.05 -11.18 -9.71
C TRP A 56 1.18 -12.04 -10.98
N GLU A 57 0.52 -13.19 -11.00
CA GLU A 57 0.48 -14.12 -12.14
C GLU A 57 -0.13 -13.48 -13.39
N ASN A 58 -1.10 -12.59 -13.20
CA ASN A 58 -1.83 -11.92 -14.27
C ASN A 58 -1.26 -10.54 -14.62
N ARG A 59 -0.12 -10.14 -14.06
CA ARG A 59 0.45 -8.79 -14.26
C ARG A 59 0.70 -8.45 -15.74
N LEU A 60 1.10 -9.44 -16.54
CA LEU A 60 1.39 -9.28 -17.97
C LEU A 60 0.13 -9.31 -18.86
N CYS A 61 -1.06 -9.58 -18.29
CA CYS A 61 -2.31 -9.59 -19.05
C CYS A 61 -2.75 -8.15 -19.34
N LYS A 62 -2.53 -7.68 -20.57
CA LYS A 62 -2.85 -6.30 -21.02
C LYS A 62 -4.33 -6.05 -21.34
N ASN A 63 -5.20 -7.05 -21.18
CA ASN A 63 -6.63 -6.93 -21.50
C ASN A 63 -7.38 -5.93 -20.60
N LYS A 64 -6.85 -5.69 -19.40
CA LYS A 64 -7.40 -4.79 -18.39
C LYS A 64 -6.39 -3.68 -18.11
N PHE A 65 -6.82 -2.44 -18.29
CA PHE A 65 -6.02 -1.24 -18.13
C PHE A 65 -6.88 -0.06 -17.72
N VAL A 66 -6.23 0.95 -17.15
CA VAL A 66 -6.78 2.29 -16.97
C VAL A 66 -6.03 3.24 -17.89
N GLU A 67 -6.78 4.15 -18.52
CA GLU A 67 -6.27 5.22 -19.37
C GLU A 67 -6.88 6.53 -18.85
N SER A 68 -6.10 7.60 -18.85
CA SER A 68 -6.59 8.92 -18.48
C SER A 68 -7.48 9.54 -19.57
N ASP A 69 -8.43 10.39 -19.17
CA ASP A 69 -9.43 10.95 -20.09
C ASP A 69 -9.03 12.31 -20.67
N VAL A 70 -8.76 13.28 -19.79
CA VAL A 70 -8.60 14.69 -20.18
C VAL A 70 -7.14 15.05 -20.45
N ASP A 71 -6.24 14.61 -19.57
CA ASP A 71 -4.80 14.85 -19.61
C ASP A 71 -4.06 13.62 -19.10
N GLU A 72 -2.73 13.71 -18.95
CA GLU A 72 -1.89 12.59 -18.49
C GLU A 72 -1.99 12.31 -16.97
N GLU A 73 -2.75 13.09 -16.22
CA GLU A 73 -2.78 13.01 -14.77
C GLU A 73 -3.73 11.91 -14.26
N LEU A 74 -3.32 11.09 -13.29
CA LEU A 74 -4.19 10.10 -12.65
C LEU A 74 -4.04 10.14 -11.14
N LEU A 75 -5.13 9.95 -10.41
CA LEU A 75 -5.11 9.85 -8.95
C LEU A 75 -5.93 8.64 -8.48
N PHE A 76 -5.31 7.75 -7.73
CA PHE A 76 -5.95 6.58 -7.13
C PHE A 76 -6.10 6.82 -5.63
N ASN A 77 -7.30 6.64 -5.10
CA ASN A 77 -7.60 6.60 -3.68
C ASN A 77 -7.91 5.15 -3.29
N ILE A 78 -7.00 4.52 -2.56
CA ILE A 78 -6.99 3.08 -2.30
C ILE A 78 -7.22 2.84 -0.80
N PRO A 79 -8.47 2.57 -0.38
CA PRO A 79 -8.75 2.11 0.96
C PRO A 79 -8.31 0.66 1.15
N PHE A 80 -7.77 0.34 2.33
CA PHE A 80 -7.47 -1.03 2.74
C PHE A 80 -8.42 -1.50 3.83
N THR A 81 -8.71 -2.80 3.82
CA THR A 81 -9.53 -3.51 4.82
C THR A 81 -8.85 -3.64 6.19
N GLY A 82 -7.63 -3.14 6.36
CA GLY A 82 -6.86 -3.23 7.60
C GLY A 82 -5.61 -2.36 7.54
N ASN A 83 -4.66 -2.62 8.43
CA ASN A 83 -3.39 -1.88 8.43
C ASN A 83 -2.38 -2.60 7.56
N ILE A 84 -1.78 -1.90 6.60
CA ILE A 84 -0.69 -2.44 5.78
C ILE A 84 0.64 -1.74 6.11
N LYS A 85 1.72 -2.49 5.92
CA LYS A 85 3.08 -2.00 5.83
C LYS A 85 3.55 -2.16 4.39
N LEU A 86 3.64 -1.06 3.67
CA LEU A 86 4.09 -1.06 2.28
C LEU A 86 5.62 -1.10 2.26
N LYS A 87 6.17 -2.01 1.46
CA LYS A 87 7.61 -2.21 1.27
C LYS A 87 8.04 -1.81 -0.12
N GLY A 88 7.25 -2.10 -1.14
CA GLY A 88 7.55 -1.75 -2.52
C GLY A 88 6.32 -1.66 -3.40
N ILE A 89 6.49 -1.02 -4.56
CA ILE A 89 5.46 -0.90 -5.59
C ILE A 89 6.07 -1.29 -6.94
N ILE A 90 5.30 -2.00 -7.75
CA ILE A 90 5.59 -2.25 -9.17
C ILE A 90 4.49 -1.61 -9.99
N ILE A 91 4.87 -0.95 -11.07
CA ILE A 91 3.94 -0.41 -12.06
C ILE A 91 4.33 -0.95 -13.42
N ILE A 92 3.35 -1.44 -14.17
CA ILE A 92 3.49 -1.73 -15.60
C ILE A 92 2.64 -0.70 -16.33
N GLY A 93 3.30 0.27 -16.93
CA GLY A 93 2.66 1.34 -17.67
C GLY A 93 2.37 1.01 -19.13
N GLY A 94 1.79 1.98 -19.81
CA GLY A 94 1.47 1.99 -21.22
C GLY A 94 2.68 1.78 -22.13
N GLU A 95 2.39 1.58 -23.42
CA GLU A 95 3.43 1.47 -24.44
C GLU A 95 3.91 2.87 -24.84
N ASN A 96 5.19 2.97 -25.23
CA ASN A 96 5.82 4.20 -25.68
C ASN A 96 5.73 5.34 -24.64
N GLU A 97 5.21 6.49 -25.03
CA GLU A 97 5.20 7.73 -24.24
C GLU A 97 4.06 7.77 -23.22
N SER A 98 3.09 6.85 -23.30
CA SER A 98 1.96 6.74 -22.36
C SER A 98 2.32 6.09 -21.01
N HIS A 99 3.57 5.67 -20.84
CA HIS A 99 4.07 5.15 -19.58
C HIS A 99 4.13 6.29 -18.53
N PRO A 100 3.73 6.08 -17.27
CA PRO A 100 3.86 7.08 -16.23
C PRO A 100 5.34 7.38 -15.97
N ALA A 101 5.70 8.66 -15.88
CA ALA A 101 7.08 9.09 -15.64
C ALA A 101 7.36 9.43 -14.18
N LYS A 102 6.32 9.81 -13.42
CA LYS A 102 6.45 10.14 -12.01
C LYS A 102 5.31 9.52 -11.22
N MET A 103 5.63 9.04 -10.02
CA MET A 103 4.66 8.57 -9.04
C MET A 103 4.89 9.29 -7.72
N ARG A 104 3.81 9.75 -7.10
CA ARG A 104 3.81 10.38 -5.79
C ARG A 104 2.86 9.62 -4.87
N LEU A 105 3.32 9.32 -3.67
CA LEU A 105 2.57 8.56 -2.68
C LEU A 105 2.18 9.45 -1.53
N PHE A 106 0.94 9.27 -1.06
CA PHE A 106 0.39 9.93 0.11
C PHE A 106 -0.24 8.88 1.01
N LYS A 107 0.13 8.90 2.29
CA LYS A 107 -0.38 7.92 3.27
C LYS A 107 -1.51 8.53 4.09
N ASN A 108 -2.53 7.71 4.38
CA ASN A 108 -3.62 8.00 5.30
C ASN A 108 -4.37 9.31 5.01
N ARG A 109 -4.48 9.68 3.74
CA ARG A 109 -5.29 10.80 3.26
C ARG A 109 -6.44 10.24 2.42
N PRO A 110 -7.62 9.99 3.01
CA PRO A 110 -8.79 9.55 2.26
C PRO A 110 -9.29 10.66 1.33
N ASN A 111 -9.91 10.27 0.21
CA ASN A 111 -10.61 11.17 -0.71
C ASN A 111 -9.74 12.34 -1.21
N MET A 112 -8.47 12.09 -1.53
CA MET A 112 -7.64 13.15 -2.10
C MET A 112 -8.18 13.59 -3.46
N SER A 113 -8.10 14.90 -3.71
CA SER A 113 -8.30 15.53 -5.01
C SER A 113 -6.96 15.95 -5.64
N PHE A 114 -7.01 16.46 -6.88
CA PHE A 114 -5.82 17.00 -7.57
C PHE A 114 -5.28 18.26 -6.87
N ASP A 115 -6.15 19.07 -6.26
CA ASP A 115 -5.74 20.23 -5.46
C ASP A 115 -4.95 19.80 -4.22
N ASP A 116 -5.38 18.71 -3.56
CA ASP A 116 -4.66 18.15 -2.41
C ASP A 116 -3.31 17.53 -2.80
N ALA A 117 -3.20 17.03 -4.03
CA ALA A 117 -1.98 16.47 -4.58
C ALA A 117 -0.89 17.52 -4.85
N ALA A 118 -1.23 18.82 -4.83
CA ALA A 118 -0.25 19.91 -4.93
C ALA A 118 0.65 20.01 -3.67
N ILE A 119 0.21 19.45 -2.54
CA ILE A 119 0.97 19.44 -1.28
C ILE A 119 2.19 18.49 -1.41
N GLU A 120 3.19 18.65 -0.55
CA GLU A 120 4.32 17.71 -0.46
C GLU A 120 3.84 16.27 -0.24
N SER A 121 4.38 15.35 -1.05
CA SER A 121 4.10 13.91 -0.99
C SER A 121 4.96 13.22 0.06
N ASP A 122 4.45 12.15 0.67
CA ASP A 122 5.22 11.38 1.65
C ASP A 122 6.49 10.76 1.05
N GLN A 123 6.39 10.33 -0.22
CA GLN A 123 7.51 9.89 -1.04
C GLN A 123 7.15 10.00 -2.53
N ASP A 124 8.13 10.37 -3.33
CA ASP A 124 8.06 10.46 -4.78
C ASP A 124 9.07 9.52 -5.45
N PHE A 125 8.76 9.13 -6.68
CA PHE A 125 9.57 8.25 -7.52
C PHE A 125 9.58 8.75 -8.95
N GLU A 126 10.78 8.74 -9.54
CA GLU A 126 10.95 8.82 -10.99
C GLU A 126 10.84 7.41 -11.56
N LEU A 127 9.77 7.20 -12.32
CA LEU A 127 9.50 5.92 -12.93
C LEU A 127 10.33 5.74 -14.19
N HIS A 128 10.52 4.51 -14.62
CA HIS A 128 11.19 4.15 -15.87
C HIS A 128 10.29 3.19 -16.65
N PRO A 129 10.30 3.23 -17.99
CA PRO A 129 9.46 2.35 -18.78
C PRO A 129 9.80 0.88 -18.53
N ASP A 130 8.84 0.13 -18.02
CA ASP A 130 8.99 -1.29 -17.75
C ASP A 130 7.76 -2.09 -18.18
N ALA A 131 7.89 -2.76 -19.32
CA ALA A 131 6.81 -3.58 -19.89
C ALA A 131 6.63 -4.93 -19.16
N ASN A 132 7.61 -5.38 -18.37
CA ASN A 132 7.64 -6.71 -17.77
C ASN A 132 7.37 -6.70 -16.26
N GLY A 133 7.37 -5.53 -15.61
CA GLY A 133 7.18 -5.38 -14.17
C GLY A 133 8.31 -6.03 -13.38
N ILE A 134 9.54 -5.82 -13.84
CA ILE A 134 10.80 -6.22 -13.19
C ILE A 134 11.27 -5.14 -12.21
N LEU A 135 11.02 -3.87 -12.51
CA LEU A 135 11.49 -2.74 -11.73
C LEU A 135 10.59 -2.49 -10.52
N GLU A 136 11.17 -2.68 -9.34
CA GLU A 136 10.49 -2.44 -8.08
C GLU A 136 10.95 -1.13 -7.42
N TYR A 137 9.98 -0.31 -7.04
CA TYR A 137 10.19 0.93 -6.31
C TYR A 137 10.06 0.70 -4.81
N SER A 138 11.20 0.65 -4.13
CA SER A 138 11.25 0.46 -2.67
C SER A 138 10.77 1.70 -1.92
N THR A 139 9.78 1.52 -1.07
CA THR A 139 9.25 2.58 -0.20
C THR A 139 10.02 2.65 1.11
N LYS A 140 10.07 3.83 1.73
CA LYS A 140 10.65 4.02 3.07
C LYS A 140 9.72 3.37 4.10
N ILE A 141 10.00 2.14 4.48
CA ILE A 141 9.18 1.34 5.41
C ILE A 141 8.84 2.11 6.69
N VAL A 142 9.77 2.91 7.21
CA VAL A 142 9.54 3.76 8.40
C VAL A 142 8.41 4.77 8.22
N LYS A 143 8.23 5.31 7.00
CA LYS A 143 7.12 6.21 6.67
C LYS A 143 5.83 5.44 6.41
N PHE A 144 5.95 4.27 5.78
CA PHE A 144 4.86 3.47 5.23
C PHE A 144 4.56 2.20 6.03
N SER A 145 4.75 2.24 7.35
CA SER A 145 4.55 1.09 8.26
C SER A 145 3.13 0.89 8.73
N SER A 146 2.32 1.94 8.69
CA SER A 146 0.92 1.92 9.10
C SER A 146 0.08 2.74 8.14
N ILE A 147 -0.49 2.05 7.15
CA ILE A 147 -1.34 2.63 6.12
C ILE A 147 -2.70 1.96 6.17
N HIS A 148 -3.75 2.76 6.22
CA HIS A 148 -5.15 2.35 6.05
C HIS A 148 -5.73 2.87 4.74
N HIS A 149 -5.17 3.96 4.22
CA HIS A 149 -5.53 4.54 2.93
C HIS A 149 -4.27 4.97 2.20
N LEU A 150 -4.09 4.55 0.96
CA LEU A 150 -2.98 4.97 0.11
C LEU A 150 -3.54 5.77 -1.06
N SER A 151 -3.02 6.97 -1.26
CA SER A 151 -3.27 7.70 -2.49
C SER A 151 -2.04 7.68 -3.38
N ILE A 152 -2.22 7.24 -4.63
CA ILE A 152 -1.18 7.18 -5.66
C ILE A 152 -1.51 8.24 -6.69
N HIS A 153 -0.65 9.23 -6.81
CA HIS A 153 -0.77 10.31 -7.77
C HIS A 153 0.27 10.16 -8.86
N ILE A 154 -0.17 10.26 -10.11
CA ILE A 154 0.66 10.17 -11.30
C ILE A 154 0.47 11.48 -12.06
N PRO A 155 1.35 12.46 -11.84
CA PRO A 155 1.18 13.79 -12.42
C PRO A 155 1.55 13.86 -13.90
N LYS A 156 2.35 12.92 -14.41
CA LYS A 156 2.99 13.03 -15.71
C LYS A 156 3.38 11.69 -16.32
N SER A 157 3.25 11.58 -17.64
CA SER A 157 3.75 10.50 -18.48
C SER A 157 5.13 10.80 -19.08
N PHE A 158 5.70 9.86 -19.83
CA PHE A 158 6.98 10.01 -20.50
C PHE A 158 6.96 10.94 -21.72
N GLY A 159 5.81 11.50 -22.07
CA GLY A 159 5.63 12.46 -23.17
C GLY A 159 4.32 12.32 -23.93
N GLY A 160 3.45 11.37 -23.54
CA GLY A 160 2.17 11.16 -24.18
C GLY A 160 1.09 12.08 -23.63
N ASP A 161 0.04 12.30 -24.42
CA ASP A 161 -1.11 13.12 -24.00
C ASP A 161 -1.99 12.43 -22.94
N SER A 162 -1.82 11.11 -22.78
CA SER A 162 -2.57 10.28 -21.84
C SER A 162 -1.65 9.29 -21.14
N THR A 163 -1.92 9.00 -19.87
CA THR A 163 -1.24 7.94 -19.12
C THR A 163 -2.04 6.66 -19.19
N LYS A 164 -1.36 5.54 -19.46
CA LYS A 164 -1.94 4.20 -19.44
C LYS A 164 -1.23 3.32 -18.43
N ILE A 165 -1.99 2.50 -17.71
CA ILE A 165 -1.46 1.58 -16.70
C ILE A 165 -2.15 0.22 -16.85
N TYR A 166 -1.36 -0.84 -16.93
CA TYR A 166 -1.84 -2.22 -17.02
C TYR A 166 -1.85 -2.92 -15.67
N TYR A 167 -0.94 -2.56 -14.77
CA TYR A 167 -0.77 -3.24 -13.49
C TYR A 167 -0.17 -2.34 -12.43
N ILE A 168 -0.73 -2.40 -11.22
CA ILE A 168 -0.13 -1.85 -10.00
C ILE A 168 -0.01 -2.98 -8.98
N GLY A 169 1.23 -3.36 -8.67
CA GLY A 169 1.58 -4.35 -7.67
C GLY A 169 2.00 -3.69 -6.37
N LEU A 170 1.33 -4.01 -5.26
CA LEU A 170 1.71 -3.54 -3.93
C LEU A 170 2.38 -4.65 -3.15
N ARG A 171 3.65 -4.46 -2.78
CA ARG A 171 4.43 -5.41 -1.98
C ARG A 171 4.45 -4.98 -0.53
N GLY A 172 4.13 -5.89 0.39
CA GLY A 172 4.22 -5.57 1.80
C GLY A 172 3.57 -6.60 2.72
N GLU A 173 3.30 -6.17 3.95
CA GLU A 173 2.68 -7.00 4.98
C GLU A 173 1.30 -6.42 5.33
N TYR A 174 0.33 -7.31 5.52
CA TYR A 174 -0.97 -6.96 6.07
C TYR A 174 -1.01 -7.34 7.55
N SER A 175 -1.63 -6.48 8.34
CA SER A 175 -1.97 -6.72 9.73
C SER A 175 -3.45 -6.42 9.92
N GLU A 176 -4.17 -7.37 10.52
CA GLU A 176 -5.58 -7.17 10.85
C GLU A 176 -5.68 -6.02 11.84
N GLY A 177 -6.43 -4.99 11.46
CA GLY A 177 -6.57 -3.81 12.29
C GLY A 177 -7.33 -4.16 13.55
N TYR A 178 -6.65 -4.23 14.70
CA TYR A 178 -7.33 -4.18 15.98
C TYR A 178 -8.01 -2.82 16.07
N ARG A 179 -9.34 -2.79 15.87
CA ARG A 179 -10.17 -1.68 16.33
C ARG A 179 -10.11 -1.69 17.85
N HIS A 180 -9.05 -1.13 18.42
CA HIS A 180 -9.01 -0.77 19.83
C HIS A 180 -10.09 0.30 20.01
N GLY A 181 -11.31 -0.14 20.36
CA GLY A 181 -12.29 0.74 20.96
C GLY A 181 -11.59 1.40 22.13
N VAL A 182 -11.53 2.74 22.08
CA VAL A 182 -10.83 3.60 23.04
C VAL A 182 -11.02 3.07 24.46
N THR A 183 -10.01 2.40 25.01
CA THR A 183 -9.94 2.17 26.45
C THR A 183 -9.60 3.54 27.03
N ILE A 184 -10.63 4.28 27.43
CA ILE A 184 -10.46 5.46 28.26
C ILE A 184 -9.91 4.93 29.58
N CYS A 185 -8.58 4.84 29.69
CA CYS A 185 -7.93 4.72 30.97
C CYS A 185 -8.09 6.07 31.67
N THR A 186 -9.27 6.33 32.24
CA THR A 186 -9.44 7.39 33.23
C THR A 186 -8.60 6.96 34.42
N TYR A 187 -7.34 7.39 34.46
CA TYR A 187 -6.58 7.34 35.69
C TYR A 187 -7.15 8.45 36.57
N GLU A 188 -8.18 8.12 37.35
CA GLU A 188 -8.64 8.99 38.41
C GLU A 188 -7.52 9.11 39.45
N ALA A 189 -6.61 10.05 39.25
CA ALA A 189 -5.72 10.51 40.31
C ALA A 189 -6.51 11.37 41.30
N ARG A 190 -7.49 10.77 41.99
CA ARG A 190 -8.05 11.34 43.21
C ARG A 190 -7.18 10.85 44.36
N PRO A 191 -6.51 11.74 45.11
CA PRO A 191 -5.81 11.34 46.33
C PRO A 191 -6.84 10.69 47.27
N ASN A 192 -6.72 9.39 47.50
CA ASN A 192 -7.55 8.72 48.49
C ASN A 192 -6.92 8.96 49.87
N ILE A 193 -7.53 9.86 50.66
CA ILE A 193 -7.06 10.24 52.01
C ILE A 193 -6.91 9.02 52.95
N ALA A 194 -7.57 7.90 52.64
CA ALA A 194 -7.46 6.66 53.41
C ALA A 194 -6.08 5.96 53.32
N ASP A 195 -5.26 6.26 52.32
CA ASP A 195 -3.98 5.55 52.08
C ASP A 195 -2.77 6.19 52.80
N HIS A 196 -2.94 7.39 53.36
CA HIS A 196 -1.97 8.01 54.25
C HIS A 196 -2.27 7.60 55.70
N LYS A 197 -1.82 6.42 56.12
CA LYS A 197 -1.72 6.10 57.56
C LYS A 197 -0.61 6.95 58.16
N THR A 198 -0.95 8.12 58.70
CA THR A 198 -0.05 8.83 59.61
C THR A 198 -0.04 8.08 60.93
N ASN A 199 0.95 7.21 61.12
CA ASN A 199 1.31 6.73 62.46
C ASN A 199 2.00 7.89 63.21
N LEU A 200 1.20 8.85 63.66
CA LEU A 200 1.58 9.87 64.63
C LEU A 200 1.10 9.40 66.02
N SER A 201 1.64 8.27 66.44
CA SER A 201 1.62 7.84 67.82
C SER A 201 3.02 7.30 68.14
N GLU A 202 3.63 7.92 69.14
CA GLU A 202 4.93 7.62 69.75
C GLU A 202 6.19 8.16 69.06
N SER A 203 6.61 9.35 69.49
CA SER A 203 8.03 9.62 69.78
C SER A 203 8.20 10.96 70.53
N LEU A 204 8.48 10.83 71.83
CA LEU A 204 9.22 11.76 72.70
C LEU A 204 8.51 13.01 73.25
N VAL A 205 7.67 12.82 74.26
CA VAL A 205 7.67 13.73 75.43
C VAL A 205 8.63 13.13 76.46
N ARG A 206 9.86 13.64 76.54
CA ARG A 206 10.71 13.50 77.73
C ARG A 206 10.59 14.81 78.50
N GLU A 207 9.78 14.83 79.54
CA GLU A 207 9.84 15.86 80.57
C GLU A 207 11.11 15.64 81.41
N ILE A 208 11.87 16.71 81.59
CA ILE A 208 13.00 16.79 82.51
C ILE A 208 12.45 17.37 83.82
N GLN A 209 12.54 16.61 84.91
CA GLN A 209 12.61 17.15 86.27
C GLN A 209 13.34 16.18 87.19
#